data_AF-A0A2E5SFW2-F1
#
_entry.id   AF-A0A2E5SFW2-F1
#
_cell.length_a   1.000
_cell.length_b   1.000
_cell.length_c   1.000
_cell.angle_alpha   90.00
_cell.angle_beta   90.00
_cell.angle_gamma   90.00
#
_symmetry.space_group_name_H-M   'P 1'
#
loop_
_entity.id
_entity.type
_entity.pdbx_description
1 polymer ?
#
loop_
_entity_poly.entity_id
_entity_poly.type
_entity_poly.pdbx_seq_one_letter_code
_entity_poly.pdbx_strand_id
1 'polypeptide(L)'
;MNKIIIIIFTLTTLLFSDNNQDRLLKEALGLIWQEAMIAKNQASDAMPQIREELLENLCSSAPSVDFVTHADLSEELAQAENTSASVFVSTDNQNTWVQNNTVLPLDQEGYETTWGATTITDGGNNIHWYLQGSVDSESLGLDFGQITVSQSPYNQANTFPPSSNLYATVATDATGETGSGQDIVSLQATYSDDKLFAAMNLNGSCCNEGSFFGPWNLYSIAIVNPDAENPVAYAYAYGNGGFGQLYPAVYKIDGDLTTGEVGGFEVLSENFDYSTSGNTFSASSLLSIITNDSDWGEWPNSFNGVAIVGANVSAGLSGLDISTEILDTSDLGVLVLSTQTQNGNTPPVLSNPSFDAETGILSVAYTDAENNLATVHDAFIDDMGFIMIPDSHTYSEGVIFSAQVGGGGMAQLYFSDGGNDTVTLEVDLGGGSGGGCQAIGDANADGEINVLDVVLTVNLILCADCPDNYSECSDINSDGEINVLDVVSLVNLILGRQ
;
A
#
# COMPACT_ATOMS: atom_id res chain seq x y z
N MET A 1 -12.40 42.82 -51.62
CA MET A 1 -12.88 41.67 -50.82
C MET A 1 -12.84 40.36 -51.60
N ASN A 2 -13.56 40.16 -52.71
CA ASN A 2 -13.61 38.86 -53.41
C ASN A 2 -12.24 38.27 -53.81
N LYS A 3 -11.27 39.06 -54.30
CA LYS A 3 -9.95 38.53 -54.67
C LYS A 3 -9.10 38.10 -53.46
N ILE A 4 -9.21 38.79 -52.33
CA ILE A 4 -8.48 38.45 -51.10
C ILE A 4 -9.10 37.19 -50.47
N ILE A 5 -10.43 37.11 -50.44
CA ILE A 5 -11.15 35.93 -49.96
C ILE A 5 -10.83 34.70 -50.82
N ILE A 6 -10.82 34.84 -52.15
CA ILE A 6 -10.46 33.73 -53.05
C ILE A 6 -9.00 33.31 -52.86
N ILE A 7 -8.05 34.25 -52.72
CA ILE A 7 -6.64 33.93 -52.48
C ILE A 7 -6.46 33.21 -51.14
N ILE A 8 -7.08 33.72 -50.06
CA ILE A 8 -7.05 33.07 -48.75
C ILE A 8 -7.65 31.67 -48.83
N PHE A 9 -8.79 31.51 -49.51
CA PHE A 9 -9.48 30.22 -49.66
C PHE A 9 -8.68 29.20 -50.49
N THR A 10 -8.00 29.64 -51.56
CA THR A 10 -7.09 28.79 -52.35
C THR A 10 -5.81 28.46 -51.59
N LEU A 11 -5.29 29.38 -50.78
CA LEU A 11 -4.09 29.14 -49.98
C LEU A 11 -4.40 28.18 -48.83
N THR A 12 -5.55 28.31 -48.16
CA THR A 12 -6.00 27.36 -47.14
C THR A 12 -6.26 25.96 -47.72
N THR A 13 -6.82 25.84 -48.93
CA THR A 13 -7.04 24.51 -49.54
C THR A 13 -5.75 23.85 -50.02
N LEU A 14 -4.73 24.61 -50.41
CA LEU A 14 -3.40 24.08 -50.77
C LEU A 14 -2.55 23.73 -49.53
N LEU A 15 -2.67 24.52 -48.45
CA LEU A 15 -1.97 24.31 -47.19
C LEU A 15 -2.55 23.16 -46.37
N PHE A 16 -3.88 23.00 -46.38
CA PHE A 16 -4.62 22.01 -45.61
C PHE A 16 -5.26 20.96 -46.52
N SER A 17 -4.47 20.37 -47.41
CA SER A 17 -4.86 19.08 -48.01
C SER A 17 -4.91 18.01 -46.91
N ASP A 18 -5.75 16.98 -47.06
CA ASP A 18 -5.88 15.87 -46.08
C ASP A 18 -4.51 15.31 -45.66
N ASN A 19 -3.56 15.19 -46.59
CA ASN A 19 -2.19 14.74 -46.30
C ASN A 19 -1.40 15.64 -45.34
N ASN A 20 -1.61 16.96 -45.37
CA ASN A 20 -0.92 17.89 -44.46
C ASN A 20 -1.60 17.92 -43.09
N GLN A 21 -2.90 17.63 -43.03
CA GLN A 21 -3.66 17.54 -41.79
C GLN A 21 -3.26 16.29 -40.99
N ASP A 22 -3.23 15.13 -41.64
CA ASP A 22 -2.77 13.87 -41.02
C ASP A 22 -1.32 13.98 -40.54
N ARG A 23 -0.46 14.65 -41.32
CA ARG A 23 0.94 14.87 -40.94
C ARG A 23 1.08 15.75 -39.70
N LEU A 24 0.27 16.80 -39.56
CA LEU A 24 0.31 17.70 -38.39
C LEU A 24 -0.08 16.96 -37.11
N LEU A 25 -1.15 16.16 -37.19
CA LEU A 25 -1.61 15.36 -36.07
C LEU A 25 -0.61 14.26 -35.71
N LYS A 26 -0.02 13.62 -36.72
CA LYS A 26 1.05 12.62 -36.54
C LYS A 26 2.29 13.21 -35.86
N GLU A 27 2.74 14.39 -36.26
CA GLU A 27 3.89 15.07 -35.65
C GLU A 27 3.58 15.47 -34.18
N ALA A 28 2.39 16.01 -33.91
CA ALA A 28 2.01 16.43 -32.56
C ALA A 28 1.80 15.25 -31.59
N LEU A 29 1.09 14.21 -32.02
CA LEU A 29 0.92 12.98 -31.24
C LEU A 29 2.23 12.21 -31.09
N GLY A 30 3.17 12.38 -32.02
CA GLY A 30 4.51 11.80 -31.90
C GLY A 30 5.33 12.37 -30.78
N LEU A 31 5.22 13.67 -30.53
CA LEU A 31 5.85 14.29 -29.36
C LEU A 31 5.26 13.71 -28.06
N ILE A 32 3.93 13.59 -27.97
CA ILE A 32 3.26 12.98 -26.81
C ILE A 32 3.69 11.52 -26.60
N TRP A 33 3.77 10.74 -27.68
CA TRP A 33 4.19 9.35 -27.61
C TRP A 33 5.65 9.21 -27.18
N GLN A 34 6.54 10.08 -27.64
CA GLN A 34 7.95 10.07 -27.21
C GLN A 34 8.06 10.25 -25.70
N GLU A 35 7.37 11.26 -25.14
CA GLU A 35 7.34 11.47 -23.69
C GLU A 35 6.70 10.31 -22.94
N ALA A 36 5.62 9.74 -23.47
CA ALA A 36 4.97 8.56 -22.89
C ALA A 36 5.89 7.33 -22.89
N MET A 37 6.70 7.14 -23.93
CA MET A 37 7.67 6.02 -23.99
C MET A 37 8.87 6.23 -23.08
N ILE A 38 9.32 7.48 -22.92
CA ILE A 38 10.32 7.84 -21.89
C ILE A 38 9.76 7.45 -20.51
N ALA A 39 8.56 7.93 -20.17
CA ALA A 39 7.88 7.63 -18.91
C ALA A 39 7.66 6.12 -18.71
N LYS A 40 7.27 5.38 -19.76
CA LYS A 40 7.11 3.92 -19.72
C LYS A 40 8.41 3.21 -19.32
N ASN A 41 9.52 3.56 -19.99
CA ASN A 41 10.81 2.94 -19.71
C ASN A 41 11.31 3.30 -18.30
N GLN A 42 11.16 4.56 -17.89
CA GLN A 42 11.50 5.01 -16.53
C GLN A 42 10.72 4.25 -15.46
N ALA A 43 9.40 4.07 -15.64
CA ALA A 43 8.57 3.30 -14.74
C ALA A 43 9.02 1.83 -14.67
N SER A 44 9.32 1.21 -15.82
CA SER A 44 9.82 -0.16 -15.90
C SER A 44 11.21 -0.35 -15.28
N ASP A 45 12.08 0.66 -15.37
CA ASP A 45 13.44 0.61 -14.84
C ASP A 45 13.46 0.87 -13.32
N ALA A 46 12.65 1.82 -12.84
CA ALA A 46 12.58 2.17 -11.42
C ALA A 46 11.81 1.15 -10.59
N MET A 47 10.88 0.44 -11.22
CA MET A 47 10.02 -0.52 -10.55
C MET A 47 10.09 -1.84 -11.32
N PRO A 48 11.13 -2.67 -11.11
CA PRO A 48 11.17 -4.01 -11.71
C PRO A 48 9.87 -4.76 -11.38
N GLN A 49 9.46 -5.64 -12.30
CA GLN A 49 8.09 -6.14 -12.55
C GLN A 49 7.30 -6.81 -11.41
N ILE A 50 7.63 -6.60 -10.14
CA ILE A 50 6.81 -7.09 -9.04
C ILE A 50 6.68 -5.98 -8.01
N ARG A 51 5.53 -5.28 -8.02
CA ARG A 51 5.14 -4.37 -6.93
C ARG A 51 5.24 -5.05 -5.55
N GLU A 52 4.93 -6.34 -5.49
CA GLU A 52 5.10 -7.15 -4.28
C GLU A 52 6.58 -7.23 -3.87
N GLU A 53 7.57 -7.23 -4.76
CA GLU A 53 8.99 -7.29 -4.34
C GLU A 53 9.45 -5.98 -3.66
N LEU A 54 8.82 -4.83 -3.94
CA LEU A 54 9.24 -3.53 -3.40
C LEU A 54 8.50 -3.13 -2.12
N LEU A 55 7.23 -3.53 -2.00
CA LEU A 55 6.31 -3.18 -0.93
C LEU A 55 5.51 -4.42 -0.53
N GLU A 56 5.81 -5.01 0.62
CA GLU A 56 5.15 -6.18 1.17
C GLU A 56 4.42 -5.85 2.48
N ASN A 57 3.55 -6.77 2.93
CA ASN A 57 2.93 -6.76 4.26
C ASN A 57 2.29 -5.43 4.68
N LEU A 58 1.67 -4.75 3.72
CA LEU A 58 0.95 -3.50 3.97
C LEU A 58 -0.20 -3.75 4.95
N CYS A 59 -0.10 -3.19 6.15
CA CYS A 59 -1.07 -3.40 7.23
C CYS A 59 -1.23 -2.15 8.10
N SER A 60 -2.26 -2.17 8.95
CA SER A 60 -2.53 -1.09 9.90
C SER A 60 -3.02 -1.63 11.24
N SER A 61 -3.05 -0.78 12.25
CA SER A 61 -3.83 -1.04 13.46
C SER A 61 -5.33 -0.99 13.13
N ALA A 62 -6.15 -1.39 14.10
CA ALA A 62 -7.57 -1.03 14.11
C ALA A 62 -7.75 0.50 14.06
N PRO A 63 -8.93 0.99 13.61
CA PRO A 63 -9.28 2.41 13.70
C PRO A 63 -9.16 2.91 15.15
N SER A 64 -8.27 3.85 15.38
CA SER A 64 -7.88 4.33 16.70
C SER A 64 -7.36 5.77 16.65
N VAL A 65 -7.25 6.42 17.81
CA VAL A 65 -6.68 7.78 17.89
C VAL A 65 -5.23 7.77 17.43
N ASP A 66 -4.45 6.79 17.87
CA ASP A 66 -3.06 6.57 17.45
C ASP A 66 -3.03 5.48 16.37
N PHE A 67 -3.48 5.83 15.15
CA PHE A 67 -3.57 4.89 14.05
C PHE A 67 -2.18 4.55 13.49
N VAL A 68 -1.82 3.27 13.51
CA VAL A 68 -0.50 2.80 13.08
C VAL A 68 -0.59 2.15 11.71
N THR A 69 0.36 2.42 10.82
CA THR A 69 0.47 1.76 9.50
C THR A 69 1.88 1.26 9.29
N HIS A 70 2.02 0.01 8.85
CA HIS A 70 3.31 -0.61 8.51
C HIS A 70 3.32 -1.08 7.05
N ALA A 71 4.50 -1.07 6.46
CA ALA A 71 4.81 -1.73 5.20
C ALA A 71 6.26 -2.20 5.22
N ASP A 72 6.52 -3.38 4.66
CA ASP A 72 7.88 -3.86 4.46
C ASP A 72 8.40 -3.32 3.13
N LEU A 73 9.62 -2.76 3.15
CA LEU A 73 10.30 -2.26 1.96
C LEU A 73 11.42 -3.21 1.55
N SER A 74 11.62 -3.35 0.24
CA SER A 74 12.83 -3.98 -0.31
C SER A 74 14.11 -3.31 0.19
N GLU A 75 15.21 -4.07 0.22
CA GLU A 75 16.53 -3.54 0.60
C GLU A 75 16.99 -2.43 -0.35
N GLU A 76 16.68 -2.53 -1.65
CA GLU A 76 16.99 -1.50 -2.63
C GLU A 76 16.28 -0.17 -2.32
N LEU A 77 14.98 -0.21 -1.99
CA LEU A 77 14.21 0.99 -1.68
C LEU A 77 14.58 1.57 -0.30
N ALA A 78 14.92 0.72 0.67
CA ALA A 78 15.36 1.14 1.99
C ALA A 78 16.72 1.87 1.97
N GLN A 79 17.57 1.58 0.99
CA GLN A 79 18.88 2.23 0.83
C GLN A 79 18.85 3.46 -0.10
N ALA A 80 17.72 3.73 -0.74
CA ALA A 80 17.59 4.83 -1.69
C ALA A 80 17.68 6.19 -0.97
N GLU A 81 18.58 7.06 -1.46
CA GLU A 81 18.72 8.43 -0.98
C GLU A 81 17.63 9.34 -1.59
N ASN A 82 17.40 10.52 -1.00
CA ASN A 82 16.38 11.49 -1.47
C ASN A 82 14.96 10.92 -1.66
N THR A 83 14.64 9.82 -0.96
CA THR A 83 13.30 9.24 -0.98
C THR A 83 12.42 9.87 0.09
N SER A 84 11.12 9.87 -0.16
CA SER A 84 10.13 10.24 0.84
C SER A 84 8.91 9.34 0.75
N ALA A 85 8.27 9.11 1.88
CA ALA A 85 7.01 8.39 1.96
C ALA A 85 6.01 9.22 2.77
N SER A 86 4.74 9.07 2.43
CA SER A 86 3.63 9.74 3.07
C SER A 86 2.46 8.78 3.22
N VAL A 87 1.82 8.81 4.38
CA VAL A 87 0.56 8.11 4.64
C VAL A 87 -0.55 9.15 4.67
N PHE A 88 -1.62 8.90 3.94
CA PHE A 88 -2.82 9.74 3.96
C PHE A 88 -3.93 8.98 4.65
N VAL A 89 -4.54 9.57 5.67
CA VAL A 89 -5.55 8.91 6.51
C VAL A 89 -6.81 9.75 6.58
N SER A 90 -7.98 9.12 6.43
CA SER A 90 -9.29 9.75 6.51
C SER A 90 -10.23 8.92 7.39
N THR A 91 -10.88 9.59 8.36
CA THR A 91 -11.89 8.98 9.25
C THR A 91 -13.33 9.38 8.91
N ASP A 92 -13.50 10.22 7.90
CA ASP A 92 -14.78 10.86 7.56
C ASP A 92 -15.33 10.44 6.20
N ASN A 93 -15.01 9.22 5.75
CA ASN A 93 -15.34 8.67 4.43
C ASN A 93 -14.70 9.46 3.28
N GLN A 94 -13.39 9.70 3.38
CA GLN A 94 -12.58 10.39 2.36
C GLN A 94 -12.95 11.87 2.14
N ASN A 95 -13.71 12.51 3.04
CA ASN A 95 -14.06 13.93 2.89
C ASN A 95 -12.87 14.84 3.21
N THR A 96 -12.05 14.45 4.19
CA THR A 96 -10.80 15.11 4.55
C THR A 96 -9.68 14.09 4.76
N TRP A 97 -8.44 14.52 4.56
CA TRP A 97 -7.24 13.68 4.67
C TRP A 97 -6.23 14.33 5.60
N VAL A 98 -5.72 13.55 6.55
CA VAL A 98 -4.52 13.85 7.33
C VAL A 98 -3.34 13.25 6.58
N GLN A 99 -2.44 14.10 6.11
CA GLN A 99 -1.18 13.68 5.52
C GLN A 99 -0.11 13.56 6.62
N ASN A 100 0.53 12.41 6.71
CA ASN A 100 1.65 12.15 7.60
C ASN A 100 2.91 11.80 6.81
N ASN A 101 3.89 12.70 6.84
CA ASN A 101 5.18 12.54 6.15
C ASN A 101 6.25 11.94 7.06
N THR A 102 5.90 11.57 8.31
CA THR A 102 6.82 10.95 9.26
C THR A 102 6.70 9.44 9.13
N VAL A 103 7.29 8.91 8.05
CA VAL A 103 7.41 7.47 7.80
C VAL A 103 8.87 7.10 8.02
N LEU A 104 9.14 6.19 8.94
CA LEU A 104 10.50 5.86 9.39
C LEU A 104 10.64 4.34 9.54
N PRO A 105 11.86 3.78 9.40
CA PRO A 105 12.11 2.40 9.77
C PRO A 105 11.82 2.20 11.26
N LEU A 106 11.28 1.04 11.63
CA LEU A 106 10.98 0.72 13.03
C LEU A 106 12.24 0.40 13.85
N ASP A 107 13.29 -0.13 13.19
CA ASP A 107 14.58 -0.50 13.79
C ASP A 107 14.44 -1.45 15.01
N GLN A 108 13.55 -2.44 14.89
CA GLN A 108 13.25 -3.43 15.94
C GLN A 108 13.40 -4.86 15.41
N GLU A 109 13.68 -5.80 16.33
CA GLU A 109 13.77 -7.22 16.00
C GLU A 109 12.39 -7.74 15.55
N GLY A 110 12.37 -8.49 14.45
CA GLY A 110 11.14 -8.92 13.77
C GLY A 110 10.55 -7.87 12.81
N TYR A 111 11.12 -6.67 12.76
CA TYR A 111 10.65 -5.55 11.93
C TYR A 111 11.81 -4.90 11.14
N GLU A 112 12.82 -5.69 10.78
CA GLU A 112 14.09 -5.19 10.21
C GLU A 112 13.91 -4.45 8.88
N THR A 113 12.90 -4.84 8.09
CA THR A 113 12.55 -4.21 6.80
C THR A 113 11.30 -3.35 6.90
N THR A 114 10.71 -3.21 8.09
CA THR A 114 9.42 -2.58 8.28
C THR A 114 9.56 -1.08 8.50
N TRP A 115 8.83 -0.33 7.68
CA TRP A 115 8.64 1.10 7.84
C TRP A 115 7.25 1.36 8.41
N GLY A 116 7.19 2.28 9.36
CA GLY A 116 5.98 2.59 10.10
C GLY A 116 5.69 4.08 10.15
N ALA A 117 4.41 4.39 10.37
CA ALA A 117 3.95 5.71 10.74
C ALA A 117 2.81 5.60 11.75
N THR A 118 2.77 6.53 12.70
CA THR A 118 1.63 6.71 13.62
C THR A 118 0.96 8.04 13.29
N THR A 119 -0.31 7.98 12.91
CA THR A 119 -1.11 9.13 12.50
C THR A 119 -2.21 9.40 13.53
N ILE A 120 -2.24 10.62 14.06
CA ILE A 120 -3.28 11.02 15.01
C ILE A 120 -4.60 11.24 14.25
N THR A 121 -5.63 10.49 14.62
CA THR A 121 -6.98 10.60 14.05
C THR A 121 -8.00 10.99 15.13
N ASP A 122 -9.29 11.01 14.78
CA ASP A 122 -10.39 11.20 15.74
C ASP A 122 -10.78 9.92 16.50
N GLY A 123 -10.15 8.78 16.18
CA GLY A 123 -10.47 7.47 16.76
C GLY A 123 -11.83 6.91 16.32
N GLY A 124 -12.38 7.39 15.21
CA GLY A 124 -13.62 6.88 14.63
C GLY A 124 -13.50 5.41 14.20
N ASN A 125 -14.65 4.78 13.94
CA ASN A 125 -14.71 3.37 13.55
C ASN A 125 -14.47 3.13 12.06
N ASN A 126 -14.38 4.17 11.24
CA ASN A 126 -14.19 4.05 9.80
C ASN A 126 -12.87 4.70 9.43
N ILE A 127 -12.04 3.99 8.69
CA ILE A 127 -10.75 4.49 8.23
C ILE A 127 -10.62 4.22 6.73
N HIS A 128 -10.14 5.22 6.00
CA HIS A 128 -9.58 5.05 4.67
C HIS A 128 -8.15 5.53 4.71
N TRP A 129 -7.25 4.82 4.07
CA TRP A 129 -5.87 5.26 3.98
C TRP A 129 -5.23 4.81 2.67
N TYR A 130 -4.16 5.51 2.29
CA TYR A 130 -3.34 5.16 1.14
C TYR A 130 -1.92 5.68 1.32
N LEU A 131 -1.00 5.06 0.57
CA LEU A 131 0.42 5.41 0.58
C LEU A 131 0.84 6.21 -0.67
N GLN A 132 1.81 7.08 -0.46
CA GLN A 132 2.56 7.72 -1.53
C GLN A 132 4.05 7.63 -1.21
N GLY A 133 4.83 7.18 -2.19
CA GLY A 133 6.28 7.21 -2.17
C GLY A 133 6.79 8.11 -3.29
N SER A 134 7.92 8.76 -3.04
CA SER A 134 8.66 9.50 -4.05
C SER A 134 10.12 9.06 -3.98
N VAL A 135 10.67 8.67 -5.12
CA VAL A 135 12.03 8.15 -5.25
C VAL A 135 12.82 9.00 -6.25
N ASP A 136 14.02 9.40 -5.84
CA ASP A 136 14.98 9.99 -6.75
C ASP A 136 15.61 8.87 -7.58
N SER A 137 15.48 8.95 -8.90
CA SER A 137 16.01 7.94 -9.81
C SER A 137 17.52 7.76 -9.70
N GLU A 138 18.28 8.79 -9.30
CA GLU A 138 19.72 8.69 -9.02
C GLU A 138 20.04 7.63 -7.97
N SER A 139 19.14 7.43 -7.01
CA SER A 139 19.26 6.44 -5.94
C SER A 139 19.08 5.01 -6.41
N LEU A 140 18.45 4.82 -7.56
CA LEU A 140 18.32 3.53 -8.25
C LEU A 140 19.42 3.33 -9.32
N GLY A 141 20.38 4.26 -9.40
CA GLY A 141 21.42 4.25 -10.44
C GLY A 141 20.92 4.70 -11.81
N LEU A 142 19.80 5.42 -11.85
CA LEU A 142 19.17 5.98 -13.03
C LEU A 142 19.34 7.52 -13.04
N ASP A 143 18.94 8.23 -14.09
CA ASP A 143 19.17 9.68 -14.22
C ASP A 143 18.01 10.35 -14.96
N PHE A 144 16.84 10.39 -14.32
CA PHE A 144 15.64 11.00 -14.88
C PHE A 144 14.79 11.80 -13.87
N GLY A 145 15.36 12.18 -12.73
CA GLY A 145 14.68 12.97 -11.72
C GLY A 145 13.80 12.15 -10.77
N GLN A 146 12.71 12.77 -10.30
CA GLN A 146 11.87 12.22 -9.23
C GLN A 146 10.68 11.45 -9.80
N ILE A 147 10.49 10.20 -9.36
CA ILE A 147 9.28 9.44 -9.63
C ILE A 147 8.40 9.44 -8.39
N THR A 148 7.13 9.81 -8.57
CA THR A 148 6.12 9.62 -7.53
C THR A 148 5.29 8.37 -7.84
N VAL A 149 5.22 7.45 -6.88
CA VAL A 149 4.34 6.29 -6.89
C VAL A 149 3.28 6.51 -5.83
N SER A 150 2.02 6.58 -6.25
CA SER A 150 0.93 6.90 -5.35
C SER A 150 -0.21 5.93 -5.52
N GLN A 151 -0.69 5.39 -4.42
CA GLN A 151 -2.07 4.99 -4.30
C GLN A 151 -2.98 6.24 -4.30
N SER A 152 -4.30 6.07 -4.28
CA SER A 152 -5.21 7.21 -4.30
C SER A 152 -6.45 6.98 -3.44
N PRO A 153 -7.24 8.04 -3.19
CA PRO A 153 -8.64 7.87 -2.80
C PRO A 153 -9.41 7.03 -3.82
N TYR A 154 -10.52 6.45 -3.39
CA TYR A 154 -11.46 5.69 -4.22
C TYR A 154 -12.74 6.50 -4.45
N ASN A 155 -13.00 6.88 -5.71
CA ASN A 155 -14.17 7.64 -6.13
C ASN A 155 -15.41 6.73 -6.27
N GLN A 156 -15.89 6.21 -5.14
CA GLN A 156 -17.02 5.27 -5.07
C GLN A 156 -18.29 5.78 -5.79
N ALA A 157 -18.55 7.09 -5.72
CA ALA A 157 -19.74 7.70 -6.31
C ALA A 157 -19.63 7.87 -7.84
N ASN A 158 -18.47 7.55 -8.43
CA ASN A 158 -18.22 7.61 -9.85
C ASN A 158 -18.50 9.02 -10.44
N THR A 159 -18.24 10.07 -9.64
CA THR A 159 -18.59 11.46 -9.96
C THR A 159 -17.54 12.10 -10.87
N PHE A 160 -18.00 12.93 -11.81
CA PHE A 160 -17.13 13.73 -12.68
C PHE A 160 -17.56 15.20 -12.74
N PRO A 161 -16.61 16.16 -12.64
CA PRO A 161 -15.25 15.95 -12.13
C PRO A 161 -15.27 15.46 -10.67
N PRO A 162 -14.34 14.57 -10.26
CA PRO A 162 -14.15 14.26 -8.85
C PRO A 162 -13.88 15.52 -8.03
N SER A 163 -14.33 15.53 -6.78
CA SER A 163 -13.95 16.57 -5.83
C SER A 163 -12.46 16.46 -5.48
N SER A 164 -11.83 17.56 -5.06
CA SER A 164 -10.38 17.61 -4.83
C SER A 164 -9.89 16.60 -3.78
N ASN A 165 -10.72 16.28 -2.78
CA ASN A 165 -10.43 15.26 -1.75
C ASN A 165 -10.42 13.82 -2.30
N LEU A 166 -10.90 13.59 -3.52
CA LEU A 166 -10.88 12.27 -4.15
C LEU A 166 -9.72 12.10 -5.12
N TYR A 167 -8.83 13.08 -5.23
CA TYR A 167 -7.62 13.00 -6.05
C TYR A 167 -6.38 12.77 -5.17
N ALA A 168 -5.46 11.93 -5.65
CA ALA A 168 -4.07 11.95 -5.21
C ALA A 168 -3.23 12.72 -6.23
N THR A 169 -2.28 13.51 -5.77
CA THR A 169 -1.25 14.10 -6.63
C THR A 169 -0.25 13.02 -6.98
N VAL A 170 -0.13 12.67 -8.27
CA VAL A 170 0.74 11.58 -8.75
C VAL A 170 2.02 12.08 -9.39
N ALA A 171 2.08 13.35 -9.77
CA ALA A 171 3.30 14.02 -10.20
C ALA A 171 3.20 15.50 -9.87
N THR A 172 4.34 16.13 -9.60
CA THR A 172 4.47 17.59 -9.53
C THR A 172 5.43 18.04 -10.60
N ASP A 173 5.34 19.29 -11.00
CA ASP A 173 6.23 19.86 -11.99
C ASP A 173 6.69 21.25 -11.54
N ALA A 174 7.83 21.68 -12.06
CA ALA A 174 8.30 23.03 -11.81
C ALA A 174 7.38 24.07 -12.49
N THR A 175 7.62 25.36 -12.20
CA THR A 175 6.76 26.42 -12.74
C THR A 175 7.60 27.51 -13.38
N GLY A 176 7.04 28.11 -14.43
CA GLY A 176 7.66 29.22 -15.15
C GLY A 176 8.61 28.78 -16.26
N GLU A 177 8.58 27.51 -16.66
CA GLU A 177 9.20 26.99 -17.87
C GLU A 177 8.62 27.65 -19.12
N THR A 178 7.30 27.82 -19.13
CA THR A 178 6.55 28.26 -20.31
C THR A 178 5.48 29.30 -19.97
N GLY A 179 4.61 29.61 -20.94
CA GLY A 179 3.45 30.46 -20.71
C GLY A 179 2.49 29.82 -19.71
N SER A 180 1.98 30.57 -18.73
CA SER A 180 1.22 30.00 -17.61
C SER A 180 0.00 29.15 -18.00
N GLY A 181 -0.61 29.38 -19.17
CA GLY A 181 -1.72 28.55 -19.68
C GLY A 181 -1.29 27.22 -20.29
N GLN A 182 0.00 26.91 -20.29
CA GLN A 182 0.62 25.67 -20.76
C GLN A 182 1.63 25.08 -19.75
N ASP A 183 1.94 25.84 -18.70
CA ASP A 183 2.83 25.47 -17.60
C ASP A 183 2.11 24.47 -16.67
N ILE A 184 2.46 23.19 -16.78
CA ILE A 184 1.97 22.10 -15.94
C ILE A 184 2.55 22.29 -14.53
N VAL A 185 1.75 21.99 -13.51
CA VAL A 185 2.17 22.14 -12.10
C VAL A 185 2.01 20.84 -11.35
N SER A 186 1.01 20.04 -11.73
CA SER A 186 0.82 18.71 -11.17
C SER A 186 -0.10 17.87 -12.04
N LEU A 187 0.10 16.57 -11.93
CA LEU A 187 -0.88 15.57 -12.31
C LEU A 187 -1.54 15.01 -11.06
N GLN A 188 -2.84 14.77 -11.19
CA GLN A 188 -3.63 14.13 -10.16
C GLN A 188 -4.44 13.00 -10.76
N ALA A 189 -4.63 11.92 -10.02
CA ALA A 189 -5.43 10.81 -10.49
C ALA A 189 -6.20 10.13 -9.36
N THR A 190 -7.26 9.42 -9.77
CA THR A 190 -8.10 8.59 -8.92
C THR A 190 -8.82 7.54 -9.75
N TYR A 191 -9.49 6.60 -9.10
CA TYR A 191 -10.19 5.52 -9.75
C TYR A 191 -11.53 5.20 -9.07
N SER A 192 -12.36 4.46 -9.79
CA SER A 192 -13.57 3.80 -9.27
C SER A 192 -13.56 2.33 -9.72
N ASP A 193 -14.69 1.64 -9.58
CA ASP A 193 -14.83 0.24 -10.01
C ASP A 193 -14.50 0.03 -11.49
N ASP A 194 -14.80 1.00 -12.34
CA ASP A 194 -14.74 0.87 -13.79
C ASP A 194 -14.15 2.08 -14.53
N LYS A 195 -13.82 3.17 -13.84
CA LYS A 195 -13.27 4.39 -14.44
C LYS A 195 -11.91 4.78 -13.88
N LEU A 196 -11.10 5.32 -14.78
CA LEU A 196 -9.91 6.09 -14.45
C LEU A 196 -10.24 7.58 -14.56
N PHE A 197 -9.75 8.38 -13.62
CA PHE A 197 -9.88 9.83 -13.62
C PHE A 197 -8.48 10.43 -13.52
N ALA A 198 -8.18 11.39 -14.39
CA ALA A 198 -6.92 12.12 -14.34
C ALA A 198 -7.17 13.61 -14.53
N ALA A 199 -6.32 14.42 -13.90
CA ALA A 199 -6.36 15.87 -13.99
C ALA A 199 -4.95 16.42 -14.11
N MET A 200 -4.78 17.37 -15.03
CA MET A 200 -3.56 18.15 -15.23
C MET A 200 -3.86 19.57 -14.76
N ASN A 201 -3.18 20.01 -13.71
CA ASN A 201 -3.28 21.37 -13.21
C ASN A 201 -2.22 22.24 -13.87
N LEU A 202 -2.62 23.43 -14.30
CA LEU A 202 -1.77 24.43 -14.93
C LEU A 202 -1.57 25.64 -14.02
N ASN A 203 -0.48 26.37 -14.23
CA ASN A 203 -0.15 27.60 -13.49
C ASN A 203 -1.07 28.77 -13.88
N GLY A 204 -1.89 28.60 -14.92
CA GLY A 204 -2.82 29.56 -15.47
C GLY A 204 -4.12 28.90 -15.93
N SER A 205 -4.99 29.70 -16.55
CA SER A 205 -6.31 29.19 -16.97
C SER A 205 -6.19 28.15 -18.08
N CYS A 206 -6.89 27.03 -17.87
CA CYS A 206 -7.07 26.01 -18.87
C CYS A 206 -8.31 26.30 -19.73
N CYS A 207 -8.40 25.84 -20.96
CA CYS A 207 -7.31 25.40 -21.81
C CYS A 207 -7.32 26.34 -23.03
N ASN A 208 -6.18 26.93 -23.37
CA ASN A 208 -6.11 27.84 -24.50
C ASN A 208 -5.84 27.03 -25.76
N GLU A 209 -6.89 26.73 -26.52
CA GLU A 209 -6.84 25.96 -27.76
C GLU A 209 -6.09 26.66 -28.91
N GLY A 210 -5.78 27.95 -28.75
CA GLY A 210 -5.12 28.75 -29.76
C GLY A 210 -6.08 29.56 -30.65
N SER A 211 -5.68 29.79 -31.90
CA SER A 211 -6.41 30.64 -32.85
C SER A 211 -6.95 29.85 -34.05
N PHE A 212 -7.85 30.44 -34.84
CA PHE A 212 -8.45 29.78 -36.02
C PHE A 212 -7.40 29.25 -37.03
N PHE A 213 -6.26 29.91 -37.17
CA PHE A 213 -5.16 29.50 -38.06
C PHE A 213 -3.95 28.91 -37.33
N GLY A 214 -4.12 28.56 -36.06
CA GLY A 214 -3.04 28.09 -35.19
C GLY A 214 -2.18 29.22 -34.60
N PRO A 215 -1.14 28.88 -33.83
CA PRO A 215 -0.89 27.51 -33.35
C PRO A 215 -2.07 27.01 -32.51
N TRP A 216 -2.31 25.71 -32.57
CA TRP A 216 -3.33 24.99 -31.82
C TRP A 216 -2.66 24.21 -30.72
N ASN A 217 -3.11 24.38 -29.49
CA ASN A 217 -2.52 23.67 -28.37
C ASN A 217 -3.31 22.39 -28.09
N LEU A 218 -2.58 21.32 -27.83
CA LEU A 218 -3.05 20.01 -27.43
C LEU A 218 -2.57 19.75 -26.01
N TYR A 219 -3.51 19.51 -25.11
CA TYR A 219 -3.26 19.18 -23.71
C TYR A 219 -3.47 17.68 -23.57
N SER A 220 -2.44 16.94 -23.17
CA SER A 220 -2.49 15.47 -23.15
C SER A 220 -2.04 14.91 -21.81
N ILE A 221 -2.86 14.03 -21.25
CA ILE A 221 -2.47 13.14 -20.16
C ILE A 221 -2.24 11.77 -20.79
N ALA A 222 -0.98 11.44 -21.06
CA ALA A 222 -0.60 10.14 -21.59
C ALA A 222 -0.58 9.09 -20.47
N ILE A 223 -1.03 7.90 -20.80
CA ILE A 223 -1.25 6.75 -19.92
C ILE A 223 -0.58 5.56 -20.58
N VAL A 224 0.30 4.89 -19.84
CA VAL A 224 1.04 3.74 -20.32
C VAL A 224 0.99 2.60 -19.32
N ASN A 225 1.00 1.38 -19.85
CA ASN A 225 1.30 0.19 -19.07
C ASN A 225 2.82 -0.03 -19.11
N PRO A 226 3.55 0.06 -17.99
CA PRO A 226 4.98 -0.21 -17.98
C PRO A 226 5.30 -1.65 -18.43
N ASP A 227 4.37 -2.59 -18.23
CA ASP A 227 4.53 -4.01 -18.60
C ASP A 227 4.19 -4.34 -20.05
N ALA A 228 3.65 -3.39 -20.83
CA ALA A 228 3.28 -3.65 -22.21
C ALA A 228 4.53 -4.02 -23.05
N GLU A 229 4.47 -5.12 -23.80
CA GLU A 229 5.55 -5.46 -24.74
C GLU A 229 5.61 -4.45 -25.91
N ASN A 230 4.45 -3.99 -26.36
CA ASN A 230 4.34 -3.07 -27.48
C ASN A 230 4.61 -1.62 -27.04
N PRO A 231 5.29 -0.81 -27.87
CA PRO A 231 5.55 0.59 -27.58
C PRO A 231 4.32 1.46 -27.92
N VAL A 232 3.27 1.31 -27.11
CA VAL A 232 1.98 1.98 -27.27
C VAL A 232 1.73 2.93 -26.11
N ALA A 233 1.18 4.10 -26.41
CA ALA A 233 0.67 5.04 -25.42
C ALA A 233 -0.83 5.28 -25.65
N TYR A 234 -1.55 5.47 -24.56
CA TYR A 234 -2.94 5.89 -24.55
C TYR A 234 -2.97 7.32 -24.04
N ALA A 235 -3.94 8.14 -24.44
CA ALA A 235 -3.96 9.53 -23.99
C ALA A 235 -5.38 10.06 -23.86
N TYR A 236 -5.65 10.70 -22.74
CA TYR A 236 -6.71 11.70 -22.67
C TYR A 236 -6.18 12.98 -23.28
N ALA A 237 -6.64 13.32 -24.47
CA ALA A 237 -6.18 14.52 -25.16
C ALA A 237 -7.33 15.51 -25.34
N TYR A 238 -7.01 16.79 -25.15
CA TYR A 238 -7.89 17.91 -25.41
C TYR A 238 -7.21 18.90 -26.34
N GLY A 239 -7.83 19.14 -27.48
CA GLY A 239 -7.43 20.18 -28.42
C GLY A 239 -8.62 20.55 -29.27
N ASN A 240 -8.60 21.74 -29.86
CA ASN A 240 -9.63 22.19 -30.79
C ASN A 240 -8.99 23.04 -31.87
N GLY A 241 -8.80 22.45 -33.04
CA GLY A 241 -7.93 23.05 -34.03
C GLY A 241 -7.74 22.21 -35.27
N GLY A 242 -6.81 22.63 -36.12
CA GLY A 242 -6.48 21.89 -37.34
C GLY A 242 -7.64 21.75 -38.31
N PHE A 243 -8.63 22.65 -38.26
CA PHE A 243 -9.89 22.56 -39.01
C PHE A 243 -10.76 21.35 -38.63
N GLY A 244 -10.77 20.99 -37.35
CA GLY A 244 -11.57 19.88 -36.80
C GLY A 244 -10.81 18.56 -36.70
N GLN A 245 -9.51 18.58 -36.96
CA GLN A 245 -8.63 17.41 -36.87
C GLN A 245 -8.07 17.22 -35.46
N LEU A 246 -7.88 18.32 -34.72
CA LEU A 246 -7.61 18.28 -33.29
C LEU A 246 -8.93 18.43 -32.57
N TYR A 247 -9.35 17.37 -31.88
CA TYR A 247 -10.56 17.35 -31.08
C TYR A 247 -10.36 16.49 -29.82
N PRO A 248 -11.17 16.67 -28.78
CA PRO A 248 -11.01 15.88 -27.55
C PRO A 248 -11.39 14.42 -27.77
N ALA A 249 -10.51 13.49 -27.39
CA ALA A 249 -10.76 12.05 -27.46
C ALA A 249 -9.78 11.25 -26.60
N VAL A 250 -10.07 9.95 -26.45
CA VAL A 250 -9.11 8.94 -26.00
C VAL A 250 -8.36 8.42 -27.23
N TYR A 251 -7.07 8.75 -27.29
CA TYR A 251 -6.19 8.33 -28.38
C TYR A 251 -5.38 7.10 -27.99
N LYS A 252 -5.13 6.24 -28.97
CA LYS A 252 -4.03 5.27 -28.97
C LYS A 252 -2.98 5.77 -29.94
N ILE A 253 -1.72 5.73 -29.52
CA ILE A 253 -0.58 6.18 -30.32
C ILE A 253 0.44 5.05 -30.30
N ASP A 254 0.74 4.52 -31.47
CA ASP A 254 1.74 3.47 -31.66
C ASP A 254 2.95 4.03 -32.40
N GLY A 255 4.14 3.56 -32.04
CA GLY A 255 5.37 4.03 -32.64
C GLY A 255 6.44 2.96 -32.71
N ASP A 256 7.57 3.34 -33.26
CA ASP A 256 8.75 2.50 -33.35
C ASP A 256 9.87 3.13 -32.52
N LEU A 257 10.20 2.48 -31.39
CA LEU A 257 11.26 2.93 -30.48
C LEU A 257 12.63 3.03 -31.16
N THR A 258 12.87 2.27 -32.24
CA THR A 258 14.16 2.25 -32.93
C THR A 258 14.36 3.43 -33.86
N THR A 259 13.27 3.94 -34.43
CA THR A 259 13.29 5.06 -35.37
C THR A 259 12.81 6.37 -34.74
N GLY A 260 12.10 6.29 -33.62
CA GLY A 260 11.41 7.43 -32.99
C GLY A 260 10.21 7.91 -33.81
N GLU A 261 9.84 7.20 -34.88
CA GLU A 261 8.70 7.52 -35.72
C GLU A 261 7.41 6.92 -35.13
N VAL A 262 6.34 7.72 -35.13
CA VAL A 262 4.98 7.21 -34.91
C VAL A 262 4.61 6.29 -36.06
N GLY A 263 4.20 5.05 -35.74
CA GLY A 263 3.65 4.10 -36.69
C GLY A 263 2.28 4.58 -37.15
N GLY A 264 1.41 4.84 -36.17
CA GLY A 264 0.06 5.33 -36.33
C GLY A 264 -0.52 5.96 -35.06
N PHE A 265 -1.71 6.53 -35.22
CA PHE A 265 -2.56 6.91 -34.10
C PHE A 265 -4.01 6.60 -34.48
N GLU A 266 -4.82 6.29 -33.49
CA GLU A 266 -6.25 6.10 -33.67
C GLU A 266 -7.04 6.67 -32.49
N VAL A 267 -8.28 7.04 -32.77
CA VAL A 267 -9.25 7.41 -31.73
C VAL A 267 -9.91 6.12 -31.26
N LEU A 268 -9.61 5.72 -30.02
CA LEU A 268 -10.27 4.56 -29.39
C LEU A 268 -11.69 4.89 -29.00
N SER A 269 -11.91 6.10 -28.48
CA SER A 269 -13.21 6.52 -28.01
C SER A 269 -13.33 8.04 -27.96
N GLU A 270 -14.45 8.55 -28.47
CA GLU A 270 -14.92 9.92 -28.20
C GLU A 270 -15.83 9.98 -26.97
N ASN A 271 -16.21 8.82 -26.44
CA ASN A 271 -17.07 8.68 -25.26
C ASN A 271 -16.20 8.69 -23.99
N PHE A 272 -15.81 9.89 -23.58
CA PHE A 272 -15.10 10.15 -22.33
C PHE A 272 -15.59 11.49 -21.74
N ASP A 273 -15.52 11.61 -20.42
CA ASP A 273 -15.87 12.83 -19.72
C ASP A 273 -14.64 13.75 -19.67
N TYR A 274 -14.79 15.04 -19.97
CA TYR A 274 -13.71 16.02 -19.82
C TYR A 274 -14.21 17.39 -19.34
N SER A 275 -13.31 18.15 -18.71
CA SER A 275 -13.56 19.51 -18.23
C SER A 275 -12.29 20.34 -18.36
N THR A 276 -12.42 21.58 -18.81
CA THR A 276 -11.33 22.56 -18.92
C THR A 276 -11.58 23.76 -18.00
N SER A 277 -12.32 23.55 -16.91
CA SER A 277 -12.75 24.62 -16.03
C SER A 277 -11.61 25.12 -15.14
N GLY A 278 -11.49 26.43 -14.99
CA GLY A 278 -10.47 27.03 -14.13
C GLY A 278 -9.07 26.84 -14.69
N ASN A 279 -8.19 26.23 -13.91
CA ASN A 279 -6.79 26.00 -14.27
C ASN A 279 -6.49 24.51 -14.54
N THR A 280 -7.51 23.70 -14.77
CA THR A 280 -7.36 22.24 -14.79
C THR A 280 -7.96 21.66 -16.06
N PHE A 281 -7.21 20.79 -16.73
CA PHE A 281 -7.76 19.82 -17.68
C PHE A 281 -8.03 18.52 -16.93
N SER A 282 -9.30 18.17 -16.74
CA SER A 282 -9.72 16.89 -16.15
C SER A 282 -10.35 16.00 -17.20
N ALA A 283 -10.06 14.71 -17.15
CA ALA A 283 -10.63 13.71 -18.04
C ALA A 283 -10.91 12.39 -17.31
N SER A 284 -11.91 11.66 -17.78
CA SER A 284 -12.23 10.32 -17.29
C SER A 284 -12.83 9.46 -18.38
N SER A 285 -12.50 8.17 -18.36
CA SER A 285 -13.09 7.17 -19.24
C SER A 285 -13.31 5.86 -18.50
N LEU A 286 -14.09 4.96 -19.09
CA LEU A 286 -14.08 3.57 -18.64
C LEU A 286 -12.67 3.01 -18.82
N LEU A 287 -12.12 2.41 -17.77
CA LEU A 287 -10.78 1.81 -17.78
C LEU A 287 -10.66 0.77 -18.90
N SER A 288 -11.74 0.02 -19.14
CA SER A 288 -11.86 -0.97 -20.22
C SER A 288 -11.73 -0.42 -21.65
N ILE A 289 -11.85 0.90 -21.88
CA ILE A 289 -11.54 1.50 -23.19
C ILE A 289 -10.06 1.35 -23.52
N ILE A 290 -9.21 1.44 -22.49
CA ILE A 290 -7.75 1.36 -22.60
C ILE A 290 -7.29 -0.08 -22.36
N THR A 291 -7.71 -0.70 -21.25
CA THR A 291 -7.15 -1.98 -20.79
C THR A 291 -7.62 -3.21 -21.57
N ASN A 292 -8.70 -3.11 -22.34
CA ASN A 292 -9.13 -4.20 -23.24
C ASN A 292 -8.52 -4.08 -24.65
N ASP A 293 -7.80 -2.99 -24.96
CA ASP A 293 -7.08 -2.91 -26.22
C ASP A 293 -5.97 -3.96 -26.25
N SER A 294 -5.80 -4.63 -27.39
CA SER A 294 -4.90 -5.79 -27.48
C SER A 294 -3.43 -5.45 -27.26
N ASP A 295 -3.05 -4.18 -27.42
CA ASP A 295 -1.67 -3.71 -27.23
C ASP A 295 -1.38 -3.26 -25.79
N TRP A 296 -2.40 -3.16 -24.93
CA TRP A 296 -2.22 -2.77 -23.53
C TRP A 296 -1.41 -3.80 -22.73
N GLY A 297 -1.56 -5.09 -23.03
CA GLY A 297 -0.99 -6.19 -22.26
C GLY A 297 -1.92 -6.75 -21.19
N GLU A 298 -1.38 -7.44 -20.20
CA GLU A 298 -2.16 -8.05 -19.11
C GLU A 298 -2.81 -6.98 -18.21
N TRP A 299 -4.06 -7.24 -17.80
CA TRP A 299 -4.77 -6.41 -16.82
C TRP A 299 -5.50 -7.29 -15.79
N PRO A 300 -5.35 -7.02 -14.47
CA PRO A 300 -4.40 -6.08 -13.88
C PRO A 300 -2.94 -6.39 -14.25
N ASN A 301 -2.14 -5.34 -14.47
CA ASN A 301 -0.69 -5.48 -14.68
C ASN A 301 0.02 -5.67 -13.32
N SER A 302 1.35 -5.79 -13.32
CA SER A 302 2.14 -6.02 -12.10
C SER A 302 1.98 -4.92 -11.04
N PHE A 303 1.61 -3.71 -11.45
CA PHE A 303 1.37 -2.57 -10.57
C PHE A 303 -0.06 -2.50 -10.04
N ASN A 304 -1.00 -3.23 -10.66
CA ASN A 304 -2.44 -2.94 -10.59
C ASN A 304 -2.68 -1.42 -10.78
N GLY A 305 -2.05 -0.87 -11.81
CA GLY A 305 -1.73 0.55 -11.88
C GLY A 305 -1.50 1.07 -13.30
N VAL A 306 -1.30 2.38 -13.43
CA VAL A 306 -0.93 3.04 -14.69
C VAL A 306 0.18 4.06 -14.45
N ALA A 307 1.11 4.17 -15.40
CA ALA A 307 2.05 5.29 -15.43
C ALA A 307 1.45 6.42 -16.28
N ILE A 308 1.60 7.65 -15.80
CA ILE A 308 0.97 8.84 -16.37
C ILE A 308 2.01 9.95 -16.52
N VAL A 309 1.98 10.62 -17.68
CA VAL A 309 2.79 11.82 -17.95
C VAL A 309 1.95 12.87 -18.68
N GLY A 310 2.14 14.13 -18.32
CA GLY A 310 1.49 15.28 -18.92
C GLY A 310 2.35 15.82 -20.05
N ALA A 311 1.73 16.12 -21.18
CA ALA A 311 2.41 16.76 -22.31
C ALA A 311 1.51 17.81 -22.94
N ASN A 312 1.98 19.05 -22.98
CA ASN A 312 1.34 20.15 -23.69
C ASN A 312 2.12 20.41 -24.98
N VAL A 313 1.44 20.32 -26.13
CA VAL A 313 2.05 20.44 -27.45
C VAL A 313 1.37 21.53 -28.26
N SER A 314 2.15 22.35 -28.95
CA SER A 314 1.68 23.29 -29.96
C SER A 314 1.79 22.65 -31.33
N ALA A 315 0.76 22.78 -32.15
CA ALA A 315 0.77 22.37 -33.55
C ALA A 315 0.23 23.49 -34.44
N GLY A 316 0.93 23.81 -35.52
CA GLY A 316 0.52 24.89 -36.41
C GLY A 316 1.27 24.89 -37.74
N LEU A 317 1.21 26.02 -38.43
CA LEU A 317 1.93 26.24 -39.68
C LEU A 317 2.99 27.33 -39.51
N SER A 318 4.20 27.05 -39.98
CA SER A 318 5.26 28.04 -40.19
C SER A 318 5.41 28.30 -41.69
N GLY A 319 4.71 29.31 -42.19
CA GLY A 319 4.64 29.58 -43.62
C GLY A 319 3.83 28.52 -44.38
N LEU A 320 4.50 27.66 -45.15
CA LEU A 320 3.88 26.53 -45.86
C LEU A 320 4.17 25.16 -45.20
N ASP A 321 5.01 25.16 -44.16
CA ASP A 321 5.44 23.95 -43.49
C ASP A 321 4.70 23.77 -42.16
N ILE A 322 4.64 22.53 -41.70
CA ILE A 322 4.08 22.17 -40.39
C ILE A 322 5.11 22.52 -39.32
N SER A 323 4.63 22.98 -38.16
CA SER A 323 5.44 23.27 -37.00
C SER A 323 4.76 22.67 -35.78
N THR A 324 5.46 21.77 -35.10
CA THR A 324 5.04 21.18 -33.82
C THR A 324 6.12 21.37 -32.78
N GLU A 325 5.73 21.64 -31.54
CA GLU A 325 6.65 21.96 -30.44
C GLU A 325 6.06 21.46 -29.11
N ILE A 326 6.88 20.82 -28.27
CA ILE A 326 6.56 20.58 -26.86
C ILE A 326 6.62 21.93 -26.15
N LEU A 327 5.50 22.33 -25.56
CA LEU A 327 5.41 23.53 -24.74
C LEU A 327 5.78 23.25 -23.30
N ASP A 328 5.38 22.07 -22.80
CA ASP A 328 5.68 21.63 -21.44
C ASP A 328 5.42 20.13 -21.22
N THR A 329 6.06 19.55 -20.20
CA THR A 329 5.94 18.15 -19.80
C THR A 329 6.04 17.99 -18.29
N SER A 330 5.20 17.17 -17.68
CA SER A 330 5.33 16.87 -16.26
C SER A 330 6.38 15.79 -15.97
N ASP A 331 6.78 15.68 -14.71
CA ASP A 331 7.40 14.46 -14.17
C ASP A 331 6.48 13.23 -14.35
N LEU A 332 7.08 12.04 -14.27
CA LEU A 332 6.38 10.76 -14.29
C LEU A 332 5.65 10.52 -12.96
N GLY A 333 4.37 10.19 -13.06
CA GLY A 333 3.57 9.68 -11.95
C GLY A 333 3.11 8.25 -12.18
N VAL A 334 3.22 7.40 -11.18
CA VAL A 334 2.65 6.04 -11.19
C VAL A 334 1.45 6.00 -10.23
N LEU A 335 0.27 5.75 -10.79
CA LEU A 335 -0.94 5.51 -10.02
C LEU A 335 -1.11 4.02 -9.77
N VAL A 336 -1.20 3.63 -8.51
CA VAL A 336 -1.65 2.30 -8.08
C VAL A 336 -3.13 2.39 -7.72
N LEU A 337 -3.99 1.59 -8.36
CA LEU A 337 -5.44 1.61 -8.11
C LEU A 337 -5.78 0.86 -6.81
N SER A 338 -5.45 1.47 -5.68
CA SER A 338 -5.71 0.91 -4.35
C SER A 338 -6.01 2.01 -3.33
N THR A 339 -6.92 1.72 -2.41
CA THR A 339 -7.21 2.46 -1.18
C THR A 339 -7.51 1.42 -0.12
N GLN A 340 -6.91 1.54 1.04
CA GLN A 340 -7.20 0.65 2.16
C GLN A 340 -8.40 1.20 2.93
N THR A 341 -9.24 0.31 3.44
CA THR A 341 -10.46 0.69 4.14
C THR A 341 -10.81 -0.33 5.21
N GLN A 342 -11.28 0.15 6.36
CA GLN A 342 -11.83 -0.68 7.41
C GLN A 342 -12.95 0.05 8.13
N ASN A 343 -13.98 -0.72 8.50
CA ASN A 343 -15.11 -0.22 9.27
C ASN A 343 -15.41 -1.18 10.42
N GLY A 344 -15.34 -0.66 11.63
CA GLY A 344 -15.41 -1.44 12.86
C GLY A 344 -14.07 -2.13 13.17
N ASN A 345 -14.11 -2.94 14.22
CA ASN A 345 -12.97 -3.71 14.69
C ASN A 345 -13.44 -4.96 15.44
N THR A 346 -12.84 -6.10 15.15
CA THR A 346 -12.98 -7.34 15.88
C THR A 346 -11.71 -7.55 16.72
N PRO A 347 -11.79 -7.65 18.06
CA PRO A 347 -10.60 -7.86 18.87
C PRO A 347 -9.82 -9.12 18.44
N PRO A 348 -8.49 -9.10 18.56
CA PRO A 348 -7.66 -10.22 18.11
C PRO A 348 -7.88 -11.46 18.98
N VAL A 349 -7.43 -12.61 18.49
CA VAL A 349 -7.50 -13.87 19.22
C VAL A 349 -6.09 -14.37 19.51
N LEU A 350 -5.82 -14.63 20.80
CA LEU A 350 -4.64 -15.34 21.23
C LEU A 350 -4.92 -16.85 21.31
N SER A 351 -4.05 -17.66 20.72
CA SER A 351 -4.23 -19.12 20.70
C SER A 351 -2.90 -19.87 20.76
N ASN A 352 -2.98 -21.16 21.08
CA ASN A 352 -1.83 -22.08 21.13
C ASN A 352 -0.61 -21.54 21.90
N PRO A 353 -0.79 -21.04 23.15
CA PRO A 353 0.35 -20.63 23.95
C PRO A 353 1.30 -21.83 24.18
N SER A 354 2.60 -21.58 24.12
CA SER A 354 3.62 -22.61 24.32
C SER A 354 4.80 -22.03 25.08
N PHE A 355 5.36 -22.82 25.99
CA PHE A 355 6.60 -22.51 26.68
C PHE A 355 7.56 -23.68 26.57
N ASP A 356 8.77 -23.41 26.10
CA ASP A 356 9.86 -24.37 26.08
C ASP A 356 10.79 -24.10 27.27
N ALA A 357 10.79 -25.02 28.25
CA ALA A 357 11.59 -24.89 29.46
C ALA A 357 13.11 -25.11 29.25
N GLU A 358 13.52 -25.73 28.14
CA GLU A 358 14.95 -25.92 27.83
C GLU A 358 15.56 -24.65 27.24
N THR A 359 14.82 -23.99 26.34
CA THR A 359 15.25 -22.75 25.71
C THR A 359 14.84 -21.51 26.49
N GLY A 360 13.75 -21.58 27.25
CA GLY A 360 13.14 -20.46 27.98
C GLY A 360 12.30 -19.53 27.10
N ILE A 361 11.83 -20.01 25.96
CA ILE A 361 11.03 -19.23 25.00
C ILE A 361 9.55 -19.42 25.29
N LEU A 362 8.82 -18.31 25.44
CA LEU A 362 7.37 -18.23 25.49
C LEU A 362 6.84 -17.75 24.15
N SER A 363 5.84 -18.43 23.58
CA SER A 363 5.22 -18.04 22.32
C SER A 363 3.70 -18.13 22.34
N VAL A 364 3.04 -17.34 21.51
CA VAL A 364 1.58 -17.35 21.31
C VAL A 364 1.24 -17.00 19.86
N ALA A 365 0.17 -17.59 19.33
CA ALA A 365 -0.37 -17.17 18.03
C ALA A 365 -1.34 -16.00 18.22
N TYR A 366 -1.08 -14.89 17.53
CA TYR A 366 -1.96 -13.74 17.41
C TYR A 366 -2.68 -13.81 16.06
N THR A 367 -4.01 -13.78 16.05
CA THR A 367 -4.80 -13.74 14.82
C THR A 367 -5.82 -12.61 14.88
N ASP A 368 -5.88 -11.82 13.82
CA ASP A 368 -6.81 -10.69 13.70
C ASP A 368 -7.68 -10.83 12.43
N ALA A 369 -8.99 -10.70 12.58
CA ALA A 369 -9.93 -10.96 11.48
C ALA A 369 -9.87 -9.91 10.36
N GLU A 370 -9.47 -8.68 10.69
CA GLU A 370 -9.29 -7.59 9.73
C GLU A 370 -7.83 -7.41 9.31
N ASN A 371 -6.95 -8.35 9.69
CA ASN A 371 -5.51 -8.30 9.46
C ASN A 371 -4.85 -7.08 10.14
N ASN A 372 -5.39 -6.62 11.27
CA ASN A 372 -4.77 -5.54 12.03
C ASN A 372 -3.46 -6.01 12.65
N LEU A 373 -2.46 -5.13 12.68
CA LEU A 373 -1.20 -5.35 13.39
C LEU A 373 -1.39 -5.23 14.90
N ALA A 374 -0.57 -5.98 15.66
CA ALA A 374 -0.50 -5.82 17.10
C ALA A 374 0.26 -4.54 17.45
N THR A 375 -0.41 -3.57 18.08
CA THR A 375 0.21 -2.34 18.61
C THR A 375 0.78 -2.53 20.01
N VAL A 376 0.30 -3.55 20.71
CA VAL A 376 0.81 -4.03 22.00
C VAL A 376 0.95 -5.54 21.89
N HIS A 377 2.08 -6.07 22.37
CA HIS A 377 2.43 -7.49 22.29
C HIS A 377 3.42 -7.85 23.42
N ASP A 378 3.00 -7.59 24.66
CA ASP A 378 3.85 -7.73 25.84
C ASP A 378 3.52 -9.00 26.63
N ALA A 379 4.54 -9.57 27.27
CA ALA A 379 4.41 -10.63 28.27
C ALA A 379 4.96 -10.13 29.62
N PHE A 380 4.21 -10.35 30.70
CA PHE A 380 4.64 -10.02 32.06
C PHE A 380 4.77 -11.27 32.91
N ILE A 381 5.88 -11.39 33.64
CA ILE A 381 6.13 -12.44 34.63
C ILE A 381 6.57 -11.73 35.91
N ASP A 382 5.75 -11.85 36.96
CA ASP A 382 5.88 -11.05 38.18
C ASP A 382 5.98 -9.54 37.84
N ASP A 383 7.11 -8.90 38.14
CA ASP A 383 7.37 -7.48 37.86
C ASP A 383 8.19 -7.25 36.56
N MET A 384 8.51 -8.30 35.79
CA MET A 384 9.31 -8.21 34.57
C MET A 384 8.42 -8.20 33.32
N GLY A 385 8.61 -7.20 32.45
CA GLY A 385 7.96 -7.10 31.14
C GLY A 385 8.90 -7.49 30.01
N PHE A 386 8.38 -8.22 29.02
CA PHE A 386 9.07 -8.67 27.83
C PHE A 386 8.25 -8.29 26.61
N ILE A 387 8.88 -7.64 25.63
CA ILE A 387 8.25 -7.39 24.34
C ILE A 387 8.36 -8.68 23.53
N MET A 388 7.23 -9.19 23.03
CA MET A 388 7.22 -10.36 22.16
C MET A 388 7.50 -9.96 20.71
N ILE A 389 8.26 -10.77 19.99
CA ILE A 389 8.72 -10.52 18.62
C ILE A 389 7.90 -11.37 17.66
N PRO A 390 7.31 -10.79 16.60
CA PRO A 390 6.60 -11.56 15.57
C PRO A 390 7.55 -12.34 14.66
N ASP A 391 7.07 -13.44 14.09
CA ASP A 391 7.77 -14.20 13.05
C ASP A 391 7.34 -13.85 11.61
N SER A 392 6.26 -13.08 11.47
CA SER A 392 5.64 -12.68 10.20
C SER A 392 4.68 -11.52 10.41
N HIS A 393 4.16 -10.93 9.32
CA HIS A 393 3.27 -9.75 9.36
C HIS A 393 1.89 -10.02 8.73
N THR A 394 1.49 -11.29 8.60
CA THR A 394 0.20 -11.70 8.04
C THR A 394 -0.79 -12.07 9.15
N TYR A 395 -1.29 -11.06 9.86
CA TYR A 395 -2.09 -11.21 11.08
C TYR A 395 -3.41 -11.99 10.92
N SER A 396 -3.99 -12.00 9.72
CA SER A 396 -5.21 -12.76 9.40
C SER A 396 -4.98 -14.27 9.30
N GLU A 397 -3.75 -14.70 9.05
CA GLU A 397 -3.38 -16.13 8.99
C GLU A 397 -2.84 -16.66 10.33
N GLY A 398 -2.53 -15.76 11.26
CA GLY A 398 -1.95 -16.07 12.56
C GLY A 398 -0.43 -15.88 12.56
N VAL A 399 0.03 -14.90 13.34
CA VAL A 399 1.46 -14.59 13.55
C VAL A 399 1.90 -15.18 14.88
N ILE A 400 3.07 -15.83 14.92
CA ILE A 400 3.63 -16.29 16.19
C ILE A 400 4.46 -15.17 16.79
N PHE A 401 4.03 -14.67 17.94
CA PHE A 401 4.82 -13.80 18.78
C PHE A 401 5.61 -14.62 19.79
N SER A 402 6.88 -14.31 20.01
CA SER A 402 7.74 -15.03 20.95
C SER A 402 8.66 -14.13 21.76
N ALA A 403 9.01 -14.54 22.97
CA ALA A 403 9.98 -13.84 23.82
C ALA A 403 10.83 -14.83 24.62
N GLN A 404 12.13 -14.50 24.76
CA GLN A 404 13.03 -15.21 25.66
C GLN A 404 12.79 -14.75 27.10
N VAL A 405 12.00 -15.53 27.84
CA VAL A 405 11.62 -15.21 29.23
C VAL A 405 12.42 -16.01 30.27
N GLY A 406 13.10 -17.07 29.84
CA GLY A 406 13.85 -17.97 30.71
C GLY A 406 12.94 -18.97 31.44
N GLY A 407 12.09 -18.47 32.34
CA GLY A 407 11.12 -19.27 33.11
C GLY A 407 10.40 -18.42 34.16
N GLY A 408 9.44 -18.99 34.86
CA GLY A 408 8.65 -18.26 35.85
C GLY A 408 7.43 -19.04 36.31
N GLY A 409 6.62 -18.47 37.20
CA GLY A 409 5.35 -19.08 37.61
C GLY A 409 4.30 -18.94 36.50
N MET A 410 3.63 -17.80 36.49
CA MET A 410 2.62 -17.46 35.49
C MET A 410 3.10 -16.29 34.64
N ALA A 411 3.01 -16.43 33.32
CA ALA A 411 3.11 -15.31 32.39
C ALA A 411 1.72 -14.79 32.05
N GLN A 412 1.58 -13.47 32.02
CA GLN A 412 0.39 -12.80 31.53
C GLN A 412 0.71 -12.07 30.24
N LEU A 413 0.09 -12.50 29.15
CA LEU A 413 0.21 -11.91 27.82
C LEU A 413 -0.80 -10.80 27.67
N TYR A 414 -0.40 -9.68 27.07
CA TYR A 414 -1.20 -8.50 26.79
C TYR A 414 -1.02 -8.10 25.34
N PHE A 415 -2.10 -8.21 24.56
CA PHE A 415 -2.11 -7.86 23.16
C PHE A 415 -3.22 -6.87 22.82
N SER A 416 -2.94 -5.94 21.92
CA SER A 416 -3.94 -5.04 21.36
C SER A 416 -3.64 -4.80 19.89
N ASP A 417 -4.69 -4.73 19.08
CA ASP A 417 -4.67 -4.29 17.69
C ASP A 417 -4.71 -2.76 17.54
N GLY A 418 -4.67 -2.01 18.65
CA GLY A 418 -4.84 -0.56 18.68
C GLY A 418 -6.28 -0.09 18.89
N GLY A 419 -7.24 -1.01 18.86
CA GLY A 419 -8.64 -0.76 19.19
C GLY A 419 -8.86 -0.51 20.69
N ASN A 420 -10.13 -0.41 21.09
CA ASN A 420 -10.49 -0.13 22.48
C ASN A 420 -10.26 -1.31 23.44
N ASP A 421 -10.01 -2.51 22.90
CA ASP A 421 -9.89 -3.73 23.66
C ASP A 421 -8.43 -4.20 23.72
N THR A 422 -8.07 -4.76 24.88
CA THR A 422 -6.82 -5.50 25.08
C THR A 422 -7.18 -6.92 25.42
N VAL A 423 -6.57 -7.87 24.74
CA VAL A 423 -6.78 -9.30 24.92
C VAL A 423 -5.66 -9.84 25.78
N THR A 424 -6.03 -10.61 26.79
CA THR A 424 -5.07 -11.19 27.73
C THR A 424 -5.16 -12.70 27.75
N LEU A 425 -4.01 -13.34 27.97
CA LEU A 425 -3.92 -14.79 28.11
C LEU A 425 -2.89 -15.13 29.19
N GLU A 426 -3.26 -16.00 30.12
CA GLU A 426 -2.36 -16.51 31.14
C GLU A 426 -1.73 -17.83 30.69
N VAL A 427 -0.41 -17.96 30.89
CA VAL A 427 0.36 -19.14 30.53
C VAL A 427 1.18 -19.59 31.74
N ASP A 428 1.00 -20.83 32.16
CA ASP A 428 1.83 -21.46 33.19
C ASP A 428 3.18 -21.85 32.58
N LEU A 429 4.27 -21.32 33.13
CA LEU A 429 5.64 -21.60 32.67
C LEU A 429 6.31 -22.71 33.50
N GLY A 430 5.56 -23.40 34.36
CA GLY A 430 6.05 -24.53 35.15
C GLY A 430 6.96 -24.14 36.32
N GLY A 431 7.12 -22.84 36.62
CA GLY A 431 7.90 -22.34 37.76
C GLY A 431 7.12 -22.23 39.06
N GLY A 432 6.12 -23.08 39.25
CA GLY A 432 5.48 -23.33 40.54
C GLY A 432 6.45 -23.95 41.56
N SER A 433 7.53 -23.25 41.92
CA SER A 433 8.21 -23.48 43.20
C SER A 433 7.41 -22.80 44.30
N GLY A 434 6.30 -23.43 44.71
CA GLY A 434 5.46 -22.92 45.80
C GLY A 434 4.16 -23.67 46.01
N GLY A 435 4.22 -24.99 46.25
CA GLY A 435 3.13 -25.74 46.89
C GLY A 435 1.83 -25.79 46.11
N GLY A 436 1.84 -26.43 44.94
CA GLY A 436 0.62 -26.81 44.23
C GLY A 436 0.88 -28.12 43.53
N CYS A 437 0.21 -29.18 43.96
CA CYS A 437 0.44 -30.48 43.36
C CYS A 437 -0.10 -30.55 41.93
N GLN A 438 0.76 -30.75 40.93
CA GLN A 438 0.36 -30.90 39.52
C GLN A 438 -0.59 -32.09 39.31
N ALA A 439 -0.41 -33.17 40.08
CA ALA A 439 -1.33 -34.30 40.15
C ALA A 439 -1.31 -34.93 41.55
N ILE A 440 -2.42 -34.86 42.29
CA ILE A 440 -2.52 -35.45 43.65
C ILE A 440 -2.10 -36.93 43.59
N GLY A 441 -1.04 -37.28 44.33
CA GLY A 441 -0.44 -38.62 44.32
C GLY A 441 0.87 -38.77 43.55
N ASP A 442 1.28 -37.76 42.77
CA ASP A 442 2.59 -37.72 42.09
C ASP A 442 3.61 -37.01 42.99
N ALA A 443 4.24 -37.77 43.88
CA ALA A 443 5.11 -37.23 44.92
C ALA A 443 6.53 -36.92 44.42
N ASN A 444 6.95 -37.45 43.27
CA ASN A 444 8.24 -37.12 42.64
C ASN A 444 8.13 -36.16 41.46
N ALA A 445 6.93 -35.74 41.07
CA ALA A 445 6.66 -34.86 39.94
C ALA A 445 7.19 -35.43 38.61
N ASP A 446 7.08 -36.74 38.41
CA ASP A 446 7.48 -37.41 37.16
C ASP A 446 6.33 -37.61 36.17
N GLY A 447 5.10 -37.23 36.55
CA GLY A 447 3.90 -37.32 35.75
C GLY A 447 3.20 -38.68 35.80
N GLU A 448 3.73 -39.67 36.53
CA GLU A 448 3.24 -41.05 36.57
C GLU A 448 2.97 -41.54 38.00
N ILE A 449 1.70 -41.67 38.40
CA ILE A 449 1.36 -42.13 39.75
C ILE A 449 1.59 -43.64 39.91
N ASN A 450 2.64 -44.03 40.63
CA ASN A 450 3.10 -45.40 40.76
C ASN A 450 3.70 -45.72 42.15
N VAL A 451 4.41 -46.86 42.25
CA VAL A 451 4.97 -47.34 43.52
C VAL A 451 6.08 -46.42 44.06
N LEU A 452 6.75 -45.65 43.20
CA LEU A 452 7.79 -44.71 43.60
C LEU A 452 7.20 -43.56 44.43
N ASP A 453 6.00 -43.09 44.10
CA ASP A 453 5.29 -42.08 44.88
C ASP A 453 4.94 -42.58 46.28
N VAL A 454 4.48 -43.82 46.37
CA VAL A 454 4.20 -44.48 47.66
C VAL A 454 5.45 -44.52 48.54
N VAL A 455 6.60 -44.84 47.96
CA VAL A 455 7.87 -44.87 48.71
C VAL A 455 8.23 -43.48 49.23
N LEU A 456 8.00 -42.43 48.45
CA LEU A 456 8.29 -41.06 48.85
C LEU A 456 7.32 -40.57 49.93
N THR A 457 6.01 -40.81 49.79
CA THR A 457 5.03 -40.50 50.83
C THR A 457 5.37 -41.22 52.14
N VAL A 458 5.80 -42.48 52.10
CA VAL A 458 6.26 -43.21 53.30
C VAL A 458 7.53 -42.59 53.89
N ASN A 459 8.48 -42.14 53.06
CA ASN A 459 9.67 -41.46 53.56
C ASN A 459 9.34 -40.13 54.25
N LEU A 460 8.33 -39.39 53.76
CA LEU A 460 7.81 -38.19 54.42
C LEU A 460 7.21 -38.53 55.79
N ILE A 461 6.38 -39.58 55.88
CA ILE A 461 5.81 -40.06 57.16
C ILE A 461 6.90 -40.45 58.17
N LEU A 462 7.99 -41.07 57.69
CA LEU A 462 9.08 -41.53 58.53
C LEU A 462 10.04 -40.40 58.94
N CYS A 463 10.00 -39.23 58.29
CA CYS A 463 10.84 -38.08 58.64
C CYS A 463 10.12 -36.99 59.45
N ALA A 464 9.75 -37.31 60.68
CA ALA A 464 9.04 -36.39 61.58
C ALA A 464 9.78 -35.07 61.89
N ASP A 465 11.12 -35.02 61.76
CA ASP A 465 11.97 -33.87 62.10
C ASP A 465 12.68 -33.22 60.88
N CYS A 466 12.22 -33.50 59.66
CA CYS A 466 12.76 -32.86 58.45
C CYS A 466 12.24 -31.40 58.29
N PRO A 467 13.07 -30.44 57.82
CA PRO A 467 12.63 -29.06 57.54
C PRO A 467 11.48 -28.95 56.52
N ASP A 468 11.34 -29.95 55.64
CA ASP A 468 10.36 -30.03 54.55
C ASP A 468 9.55 -31.34 54.63
N ASN A 469 8.89 -31.59 55.77
CA ASN A 469 8.15 -32.84 56.01
C ASN A 469 6.72 -32.85 55.44
N TYR A 470 6.32 -31.78 54.74
CA TYR A 470 5.00 -31.65 54.14
C TYR A 470 5.09 -31.43 52.62
N SER A 471 4.30 -32.19 51.88
CA SER A 471 4.10 -32.10 50.44
C SER A 471 2.61 -32.25 50.14
N GLU A 472 2.03 -31.26 49.47
CA GLU A 472 0.61 -31.30 49.06
C GLU A 472 0.30 -32.48 48.13
N CYS A 473 1.28 -32.96 47.37
CA CYS A 473 1.12 -34.16 46.55
C CYS A 473 1.01 -35.45 47.34
N SER A 474 1.41 -35.43 48.61
CA SER A 474 1.36 -36.57 49.51
C SER A 474 0.25 -36.47 50.56
N ASP A 475 -0.47 -35.34 50.67
CA ASP A 475 -1.69 -35.17 51.46
C ASP A 475 -2.92 -35.45 50.57
N ILE A 476 -3.20 -36.74 50.37
CA ILE A 476 -4.18 -37.21 49.38
C ILE A 476 -5.60 -36.94 49.84
N ASN A 477 -5.84 -36.89 51.15
CA ASN A 477 -7.17 -36.62 51.71
C ASN A 477 -7.37 -35.14 52.10
N SER A 478 -6.32 -34.31 51.95
CA SER A 478 -6.30 -32.87 52.23
C SER A 478 -6.69 -32.53 53.68
N ASP A 479 -6.30 -33.39 54.64
CA ASP A 479 -6.57 -33.17 56.06
C ASP A 479 -5.48 -32.37 56.78
N GLY A 480 -4.40 -32.02 56.06
CA GLY A 480 -3.27 -31.26 56.55
C GLY A 480 -2.22 -32.10 57.28
N GLU A 481 -2.36 -33.44 57.32
CA GLU A 481 -1.43 -34.36 57.96
C GLU A 481 -1.07 -35.55 57.06
N ILE A 482 0.18 -35.63 56.58
CA ILE A 482 0.64 -36.80 55.82
C ILE A 482 0.84 -38.01 56.75
N ASN A 483 -0.01 -39.01 56.61
CA ASN A 483 0.00 -40.21 57.43
C ASN A 483 -0.39 -41.47 56.61
N VAL A 484 -0.60 -42.59 57.32
CA VAL A 484 -0.92 -43.87 56.66
C VAL A 484 -2.22 -43.83 55.84
N LEU A 485 -3.13 -42.91 56.13
CA LEU A 485 -4.38 -42.73 55.39
C LEU A 485 -4.12 -42.23 53.97
N ASP A 486 -3.11 -41.39 53.76
CA ASP A 486 -2.69 -40.91 52.45
C ASP A 486 -2.11 -42.03 51.60
N VAL A 487 -1.26 -42.86 52.21
CA VAL A 487 -0.69 -44.05 51.54
C VAL A 487 -1.78 -45.01 51.10
N VAL A 488 -2.80 -45.24 51.93
CA VAL A 488 -3.93 -46.12 51.56
C VAL A 488 -4.72 -45.51 50.40
N SER A 489 -4.93 -44.21 50.42
CA SER A 489 -5.65 -43.47 49.37
C SER A 489 -4.88 -43.48 48.05
N LEU A 490 -3.56 -43.28 48.10
CA LEU A 490 -2.66 -43.37 46.95
C LEU A 490 -2.64 -44.78 46.34
N VAL A 491 -2.56 -45.83 47.17
CA VAL A 491 -2.62 -47.22 46.68
C VAL A 491 -3.97 -47.53 46.03
N ASN A 492 -5.07 -47.02 46.58
CA ASN A 492 -6.39 -47.17 45.98
C ASN A 492 -6.48 -46.45 44.62
N LEU A 493 -5.84 -45.29 44.50
CA LEU A 493 -5.72 -44.54 43.25
C LEU A 493 -4.93 -45.33 42.20
N ILE A 494 -3.77 -45.89 42.55
CA ILE A 494 -2.95 -46.76 41.69
C ILE A 494 -3.72 -48.02 41.24
N LEU A 495 -4.54 -48.59 42.14
CA LEU A 495 -5.33 -49.79 41.86
C LEU A 495 -6.67 -49.52 41.17
N GLY A 496 -7.02 -48.25 40.91
CA GLY A 496 -8.27 -47.84 40.28
C GLY A 496 -9.53 -48.17 41.10
N ARG A 497 -9.42 -48.14 42.43
CA ARG A 497 -10.52 -48.41 43.36
C ARG A 497 -10.89 -47.12 44.08
N GLN A 498 -12.05 -46.53 43.77
CA GLN A 498 -12.59 -45.38 44.51
C GLN A 498 -13.28 -45.79 45.80
#